data_AF-A0A7S4MMK4-F1
#
_entry.id   AF-A0A7S4MMK4-F1
#
_cell.length_a   1.000
_cell.length_b   1.000
_cell.length_c   1.000
_cell.angle_alpha   90.00
_cell.angle_beta   90.00
_cell.angle_gamma   90.00
#
_symmetry.space_group_name_H-M   'P 1'
#
loop_
_entity.id
_entity.type
_entity.pdbx_description
1 polymer ?
#
loop_
_entity_poly.entity_id
_entity_poly.type
_entity_poly.pdbx_seq_one_letter_code
_entity_poly.pdbx_strand_id
1 'polypeptide(L)'
;MGHATEAFSESIKTDSILSAAKAQNPLMIERRESFAPNRVLLDVPPLAVLTNAYLHGFNELRQCAIITIRPKLAEILMQELQKVVDRIIAQKSIARSARQQDFAYLAEVAARHFIPYIERCFNHIFQSTSSLLDTSQVLDPLSELFQEKHKQPR
;
A
#
# COMPACT_ATOMS: atom_id res chain seq x y z
N MET A 1 49.31 20.10 -50.01
CA MET A 1 47.97 20.46 -50.52
C MET A 1 47.15 19.19 -50.48
N GLY A 2 46.11 18.97 -49.68
CA GLY A 2 45.20 19.85 -48.95
C GLY A 2 43.81 19.21 -49.08
N HIS A 3 43.10 19.08 -47.94
CA HIS A 3 41.66 18.72 -47.77
C HIS A 3 41.29 17.24 -47.95
N ALA A 4 40.89 16.44 -46.95
CA ALA A 4 39.85 16.55 -45.91
C ALA A 4 38.41 16.22 -46.40
N THR A 5 37.74 15.39 -45.58
CA THR A 5 36.30 15.19 -45.35
C THR A 5 35.51 14.08 -46.09
N GLU A 6 35.03 13.15 -45.25
CA GLU A 6 33.73 12.46 -45.27
C GLU A 6 33.50 11.28 -46.22
N ALA A 7 33.44 10.08 -45.65
CA ALA A 7 32.20 9.29 -45.66
C ALA A 7 32.24 8.21 -44.57
N PHE A 8 31.44 8.47 -43.54
CA PHE A 8 31.09 7.66 -42.38
C PHE A 8 30.38 6.36 -42.82
N SER A 9 30.93 5.17 -42.53
CA SER A 9 30.16 3.98 -42.11
C SER A 9 31.11 2.81 -41.79
N GLU A 10 31.85 2.92 -40.70
CA GLU A 10 32.61 1.79 -40.18
C GLU A 10 31.67 0.94 -39.32
N SER A 11 31.20 -0.18 -39.87
CA SER A 11 30.46 -1.21 -39.16
C SER A 11 31.31 -1.76 -38.03
N ILE A 12 31.06 -1.31 -36.80
CA ILE A 12 31.65 -1.92 -35.62
C ILE A 12 31.02 -3.29 -35.42
N LYS A 13 31.81 -4.32 -35.70
CA LYS A 13 31.60 -5.71 -35.25
C LYS A 13 31.57 -5.71 -33.71
N THR A 14 30.38 -5.80 -33.13
CA THR A 14 30.18 -5.98 -31.69
C THR A 14 29.88 -7.45 -31.37
N ASP A 15 30.86 -8.32 -31.61
CA ASP A 15 30.94 -9.59 -30.90
C ASP A 15 31.81 -9.39 -29.64
N SER A 16 31.33 -9.91 -28.50
CA SER A 16 32.01 -9.99 -27.20
C SER A 16 31.76 -8.87 -26.17
N ILE A 17 30.49 -8.66 -25.81
CA ILE A 17 30.11 -8.12 -24.49
C ILE A 17 29.08 -9.03 -23.79
N LEU A 18 29.36 -10.33 -23.67
CA LEU A 18 28.53 -11.24 -22.86
C LEU A 18 29.29 -12.02 -21.78
N SER A 19 30.46 -11.55 -21.35
CA SER A 19 31.24 -12.25 -20.31
C SER A 19 31.95 -11.32 -19.32
N ALA A 20 31.27 -10.28 -18.83
CA ALA A 20 31.74 -9.48 -17.69
C ALA A 20 30.64 -9.04 -16.70
N ALA A 21 29.38 -9.49 -16.85
CA ALA A 21 28.30 -9.15 -15.92
C ALA A 21 28.19 -10.13 -14.73
N LYS A 22 29.31 -10.71 -14.28
CA LYS A 22 29.40 -11.48 -13.03
C LYS A 22 29.91 -10.63 -11.85
N ALA A 23 29.75 -9.31 -11.95
CA ALA A 23 29.78 -8.44 -10.78
C ALA A 23 28.38 -8.48 -10.15
N GLN A 24 28.19 -9.47 -9.27
CA GLN A 24 27.01 -9.56 -8.41
C GLN A 24 26.98 -8.29 -7.54
N ASN A 25 26.08 -7.36 -7.87
CA ASN A 25 25.70 -6.28 -6.98
C ASN A 25 24.83 -6.89 -5.85
N PRO A 26 25.22 -6.85 -4.57
CA PRO A 26 24.48 -7.51 -3.48
C PRO A 26 23.10 -6.92 -3.18
N LEU A 27 22.66 -5.89 -3.90
CA LEU A 27 21.49 -5.07 -3.55
C LEU A 27 20.15 -5.55 -4.14
N MET A 28 20.09 -6.70 -4.82
CA MET A 28 18.83 -7.15 -5.45
C MET A 28 18.54 -8.63 -5.19
N ILE A 29 18.37 -8.98 -3.92
CA ILE A 29 17.50 -10.10 -3.52
C ILE A 29 16.50 -9.57 -2.49
N GLU A 30 15.85 -8.43 -2.79
CA GLU A 30 14.53 -8.20 -2.23
C GLU A 30 13.61 -9.18 -2.94
N ARG A 31 13.28 -10.28 -2.24
CA ARG A 31 12.14 -11.13 -2.59
C ARG A 31 11.00 -10.16 -2.91
N ARG A 32 10.53 -10.08 -4.17
CA ARG A 32 9.36 -9.26 -4.53
C ARG A 32 8.19 -9.78 -3.70
N GLU A 33 8.05 -9.31 -2.47
CA GLU A 33 6.82 -9.44 -1.73
C GLU A 33 5.79 -8.75 -2.60
N SER A 34 4.81 -9.54 -3.05
CA SER A 34 3.75 -8.98 -3.85
C SER A 34 2.98 -8.02 -2.95
N PHE A 35 3.20 -6.71 -3.14
CA PHE A 35 2.36 -5.64 -2.59
C PHE A 35 1.01 -5.61 -3.31
N ALA A 36 0.51 -6.76 -3.79
CA ALA A 36 -0.84 -6.85 -4.27
C ALA A 36 -1.76 -6.86 -3.04
N PRO A 37 -2.84 -6.05 -3.03
CA PRO A 37 -3.85 -6.15 -2.00
C PRO A 37 -4.48 -7.55 -2.02
N ASN A 38 -4.94 -8.03 -0.88
CA ASN A 38 -5.74 -9.26 -0.84
C ASN A 38 -6.98 -9.09 -1.72
N ARG A 39 -7.32 -10.10 -2.53
CA ARG A 39 -8.48 -10.07 -3.44
C ARG A 39 -9.78 -9.73 -2.72
N VAL A 40 -9.90 -10.06 -1.43
CA VAL A 40 -11.04 -9.70 -0.58
C VAL A 40 -11.32 -8.18 -0.55
N LEU A 41 -10.29 -7.34 -0.73
CA LEU A 41 -10.48 -5.87 -0.83
C LEU A 41 -11.19 -5.45 -2.13
N LEU A 42 -11.06 -6.24 -3.20
CA LEU A 42 -11.71 -5.99 -4.49
C LEU A 42 -13.20 -6.34 -4.45
N ASP A 43 -13.58 -7.27 -3.58
CA ASP A 43 -14.97 -7.70 -3.39
C ASP A 43 -15.81 -6.66 -2.61
N VAL A 44 -15.15 -5.64 -2.04
CA VAL A 44 -15.79 -4.54 -1.32
C VAL A 44 -15.54 -3.22 -2.07
N PRO A 45 -16.44 -2.80 -2.98
CA PRO A 45 -16.23 -1.66 -3.86
C PRO A 45 -15.71 -0.36 -3.20
N PRO A 46 -16.26 0.11 -2.06
CA PRO A 46 -15.74 1.31 -1.43
C PRO A 46 -14.30 1.16 -0.92
N LEU A 47 -13.91 -0.02 -0.42
CA LEU A 47 -12.53 -0.27 0.01
C LEU A 47 -11.59 -0.41 -1.18
N ALA A 48 -12.04 -0.99 -2.29
CA ALA A 48 -11.24 -1.07 -3.52
C ALA A 48 -10.87 0.33 -4.03
N VAL A 49 -11.86 1.23 -4.12
CA VAL A 49 -11.64 2.63 -4.53
C VAL A 49 -10.69 3.34 -3.56
N LEU A 50 -10.94 3.20 -2.25
CA LEU A 50 -10.10 3.82 -1.22
C LEU A 50 -8.65 3.29 -1.28
N THR A 51 -8.47 1.98 -1.42
CA THR A 51 -7.16 1.34 -1.54
C THR A 51 -6.39 1.90 -2.73
N ASN A 52 -7.03 2.04 -3.88
CA ASN A 52 -6.39 2.62 -5.07
C ASN A 52 -5.98 4.07 -4.86
N ALA A 53 -6.78 4.87 -4.14
CA ALA A 53 -6.43 6.26 -3.82
C ALA A 53 -5.18 6.34 -2.93
N TYR A 54 -5.10 5.51 -1.88
CA TYR A 54 -3.90 5.43 -1.03
C TYR A 54 -2.67 4.95 -1.82
N LEU A 55 -2.82 3.91 -2.64
CA LEU A 55 -1.72 3.40 -3.46
C LEU A 55 -1.21 4.44 -4.46
N HIS A 56 -2.12 5.21 -5.05
CA HIS A 56 -1.74 6.32 -5.92
C HIS A 56 -0.88 7.34 -5.15
N GLY A 57 -1.34 7.82 -4.00
CA GLY A 57 -0.58 8.74 -3.16
C GLY A 57 0.76 8.18 -2.67
N PHE A 58 0.80 6.89 -2.31
CA PHE A 58 2.03 6.20 -1.89
C PHE A 58 3.03 6.03 -3.04
N ASN A 59 2.56 5.80 -4.26
CA ASN A 59 3.42 5.70 -5.44
C ASN A 59 4.08 7.04 -5.79
N GLU A 60 3.36 8.15 -5.61
CA GLU A 60 3.94 9.50 -5.75
C GLU A 60 4.92 9.80 -4.62
N LEU A 61 4.52 9.53 -3.37
CA LEU A 61 5.36 9.75 -2.19
C LEU A 61 6.69 8.98 -2.27
N ARG A 62 6.69 7.74 -2.77
CA ARG A 62 7.89 6.92 -2.90
C ARG A 62 8.99 7.59 -3.74
N GLN A 63 8.62 8.41 -4.72
CA GLN A 63 9.59 9.07 -5.59
C GLN A 63 10.35 10.21 -4.88
N CYS A 64 9.79 10.74 -3.78
CA CYS A 64 10.33 11.90 -3.06
C CYS A 64 10.44 11.70 -1.54
N ALA A 65 10.30 10.46 -1.04
CA ALA A 65 10.27 10.17 0.38
C ALA A 65 11.62 10.42 1.07
N ILE A 66 11.64 11.37 2.00
CA ILE A 66 12.79 11.65 2.87
C ILE A 66 12.52 11.02 4.25
N ILE A 67 13.48 10.33 4.85
CA ILE A 67 13.25 9.64 6.13
C ILE A 67 12.79 10.57 7.27
N THR A 68 13.18 11.84 7.23
CA THR A 68 12.84 12.84 8.26
C THR A 68 11.37 13.22 8.29
N ILE A 69 10.63 13.10 7.17
CA ILE A 69 9.19 13.42 7.13
C ILE A 69 8.31 12.26 7.61
N ARG A 70 8.90 11.06 7.79
CA ARG A 70 8.18 9.83 8.14
C ARG A 70 7.31 9.96 9.40
N PRO A 71 7.78 10.51 10.54
CA PRO A 71 6.94 10.62 11.73
C PRO A 71 5.73 11.52 11.49
N LYS A 72 5.92 12.65 10.80
CA LYS A 72 4.83 13.57 10.51
C LYS A 72 3.78 12.97 9.58
N LEU A 73 4.22 12.22 8.58
CA LEU A 73 3.32 11.51 7.68
C LEU A 73 2.58 10.36 8.38
N ALA A 74 3.22 9.68 9.34
CA ALA A 74 2.57 8.65 10.13
C ALA A 74 1.41 9.24 10.95
N GLU A 75 1.59 10.40 11.58
CA GLU A 75 0.51 11.11 12.28
C GLU A 75 -0.66 11.44 11.34
N ILE A 76 -0.37 12.02 10.17
CA ILE A 76 -1.39 12.38 9.18
C ILE A 76 -2.13 11.14 8.69
N LEU A 77 -1.39 10.07 8.37
CA LEU A 77 -1.98 8.81 7.92
C LEU A 77 -2.90 8.21 8.99
N MET A 78 -2.50 8.22 10.26
CA MET A 78 -3.35 7.77 11.37
C MET A 78 -4.63 8.60 11.50
N GLN A 79 -4.54 9.93 11.37
CA GLN A 79 -5.71 10.80 11.39
C GLN A 79 -6.67 10.51 10.23
N GLU A 80 -6.16 10.26 9.03
CA GLU A 80 -7.01 9.90 7.88
C GLU A 80 -7.62 8.51 8.04
N LEU A 81 -6.89 7.53 8.58
CA LEU A 81 -7.43 6.20 8.90
C LEU A 81 -8.53 6.29 9.97
N GLN A 82 -8.35 7.11 11.00
CA GLN A 82 -9.37 7.33 12.02
C GLN A 82 -10.66 7.89 11.40
N LYS A 83 -10.55 8.89 10.51
CA LYS A 83 -11.72 9.43 9.79
C LYS A 83 -12.44 8.37 8.96
N VAL A 84 -11.72 7.43 8.35
CA VAL A 84 -12.31 6.30 7.62
C VAL A 84 -13.09 5.40 8.57
N VAL A 85 -12.51 5.04 9.71
CA VAL A 85 -13.16 4.22 10.74
C VAL A 85 -14.41 4.90 11.27
N ASP A 86 -14.33 6.18 11.62
CA ASP A 86 -15.47 6.96 12.13
C ASP A 86 -16.62 6.98 11.11
N ARG A 87 -16.30 7.10 9.81
CA ARG A 87 -17.31 7.04 8.74
C ARG A 87 -17.94 5.67 8.62
N ILE A 88 -17.17 4.58 8.74
CA ILE A 88 -17.70 3.22 8.71
C ILE A 88 -18.67 3.00 9.89
N ILE A 89 -18.26 3.42 11.09
CA ILE A 89 -19.09 3.34 12.31
C ILE A 89 -20.39 4.14 12.16
N ALA A 90 -20.28 5.39 11.71
CA ALA A 90 -21.43 6.27 11.52
C ALA A 90 -22.42 5.74 10.47
N GLN A 91 -21.94 5.07 9.41
CA GLN A 91 -22.84 4.46 8.43
C GLN A 91 -23.56 3.23 9.00
N LYS A 92 -22.92 2.43 9.85
CA LYS A 92 -23.57 1.29 10.52
C LYS A 92 -24.74 1.76 11.41
N SER A 93 -24.58 2.84 12.16
CA SER A 93 -25.63 3.34 13.07
C SER A 93 -26.87 3.87 12.34
N ILE A 94 -26.71 4.35 11.10
CA ILE A 94 -27.80 4.88 10.25
C ILE A 94 -28.39 3.77 9.36
N ALA A 95 -27.70 2.64 9.21
CA ALA A 95 -28.11 1.56 8.33
C ALA A 95 -29.40 0.87 8.80
N ARG A 96 -30.37 0.76 7.88
CA ARG A 96 -31.55 -0.11 8.06
C ARG A 96 -31.11 -1.56 8.17
N SER A 97 -31.90 -2.38 8.88
CA SER A 97 -31.62 -3.81 9.16
C SER A 97 -31.12 -4.61 7.95
N ALA A 98 -31.68 -4.37 6.76
CA ALA A 98 -31.28 -5.06 5.52
C ALA A 98 -29.84 -4.80 5.04
N ARG A 99 -29.21 -3.68 5.43
CA ARG A 99 -27.82 -3.33 5.04
C ARG A 99 -26.81 -3.45 6.17
N GLN A 100 -27.26 -3.73 7.40
CA GLN A 100 -26.36 -3.83 8.56
C GLN A 100 -25.30 -4.92 8.39
N GLN A 101 -25.64 -6.03 7.72
CA GLN A 101 -24.70 -7.12 7.43
C GLN A 101 -23.58 -6.68 6.47
N ASP A 102 -23.90 -5.88 5.45
CA ASP A 102 -22.91 -5.36 4.51
C ASP A 102 -21.92 -4.41 5.20
N PHE A 103 -22.39 -3.57 6.12
CA PHE A 103 -21.52 -2.67 6.90
C PHE A 103 -20.67 -3.41 7.93
N ALA A 104 -21.19 -4.48 8.53
CA ALA A 104 -20.39 -5.34 9.42
C ALA A 104 -19.27 -6.03 8.64
N TYR A 105 -19.58 -6.54 7.44
CA TYR A 105 -18.58 -7.12 6.55
C TYR A 105 -17.55 -6.08 6.08
N LEU A 106 -18.00 -4.86 5.72
CA LEU A 106 -17.12 -3.73 5.40
C LEU A 106 -16.14 -3.44 6.55
N ALA A 107 -16.63 -3.36 7.79
CA ALA A 107 -15.81 -3.11 8.97
C ALA A 107 -14.79 -4.24 9.22
N GLU A 108 -15.21 -5.49 9.06
CA GLU A 108 -14.35 -6.67 9.19
C GLU A 108 -13.22 -6.68 8.13
N VAL A 109 -13.56 -6.44 6.85
CA VAL A 109 -12.57 -6.37 5.77
C VAL A 109 -11.65 -5.16 5.95
N ALA A 110 -12.17 -4.03 6.42
CA ALA A 110 -11.36 -2.86 6.73
C ALA A 110 -10.31 -3.17 7.81
N ALA A 111 -10.73 -3.80 8.91
CA ALA A 111 -9.84 -4.15 10.03
C ALA A 111 -8.80 -5.21 9.64
N ARG A 112 -9.23 -6.29 8.97
CA ARG A 112 -8.36 -7.46 8.73
C ARG A 112 -7.47 -7.35 7.51
N HIS A 113 -7.85 -6.53 6.54
CA HIS A 113 -7.16 -6.49 5.25
C HIS A 113 -6.72 -5.09 4.86
N PHE A 114 -7.59 -4.09 4.98
CA PHE A 114 -7.27 -2.74 4.51
C PHE A 114 -6.22 -2.07 5.40
N ILE A 115 -6.47 -1.90 6.70
CA ILE A 115 -5.57 -1.19 7.61
C ILE A 115 -4.17 -1.82 7.65
N PRO A 116 -4.01 -3.16 7.82
CA PRO A 116 -2.69 -3.78 7.82
C PRO A 116 -1.95 -3.66 6.48
N TYR A 117 -2.69 -3.62 5.37
CA TYR A 117 -2.10 -3.42 4.05
C TYR A 117 -1.58 -1.99 3.87
N ILE A 118 -2.35 -0.99 4.27
CA ILE A 118 -1.92 0.42 4.24
C ILE A 118 -0.68 0.63 5.11
N GLU A 119 -0.65 0.06 6.32
CA GLU A 119 0.53 0.11 7.20
C GLU A 119 1.76 -0.51 6.55
N ARG A 120 1.62 -1.70 5.93
CA ARG A 120 2.72 -2.37 5.24
C ARG A 120 3.26 -1.53 4.08
N CYS A 121 2.37 -0.96 3.26
CA CYS A 121 2.76 -0.08 2.17
C CYS A 121 3.52 1.14 2.68
N PHE A 122 3.03 1.78 3.74
CA PHE A 122 3.69 2.94 4.36
C PHE A 122 5.11 2.59 4.87
N ASN A 123 5.26 1.48 5.59
CA ASN A 123 6.55 1.05 6.11
C ASN A 123 7.54 0.70 4.97
N HIS A 124 7.04 0.16 3.86
CA HIS A 124 7.87 -0.14 2.68
C HIS A 124 8.42 1.12 2.00
N ILE A 125 7.63 2.20 1.90
CA ILE A 125 8.09 3.49 1.31
C ILE A 125 9.37 3.98 1.99
N PHE A 126 9.47 3.81 3.31
CA PHE A 126 10.61 4.24 4.12
C PHE A 126 11.59 3.12 4.47
N GLN A 127 11.46 1.93 3.85
CA GLN A 127 12.31 0.75 4.08
C GLN A 127 12.51 0.43 5.58
N SER A 128 11.47 0.67 6.37
CA SER A 128 11.54 0.62 7.83
C SER A 128 10.87 -0.63 8.38
N THR A 129 11.52 -1.30 9.32
CA THR A 129 10.99 -2.52 9.97
C THR A 129 10.18 -2.23 11.24
N SER A 130 10.39 -1.07 11.86
CA SER A 130 9.63 -0.61 13.03
C SER A 130 8.45 0.25 12.57
N SER A 131 7.21 -0.13 12.91
CA SER A 131 6.03 0.66 12.58
C SER A 131 5.89 1.87 13.50
N LEU A 132 5.54 3.02 12.90
CA LEU A 132 5.13 4.23 13.65
C LEU A 132 3.60 4.37 13.73
N LEU A 133 2.86 3.47 13.09
CA LEU A 133 1.41 3.51 13.06
C LEU A 133 0.89 2.69 14.24
N ASP A 134 0.27 3.36 15.20
CA ASP A 134 -0.44 2.71 16.30
C ASP A 134 -1.82 2.25 15.81
N THR A 135 -1.84 1.17 15.03
CA THR A 135 -3.06 0.67 14.39
C THR A 135 -4.09 0.14 15.39
N SER A 136 -3.71 -0.12 16.66
CA SER A 136 -4.65 -0.49 17.74
C SER A 136 -5.81 0.51 17.84
N GLN A 137 -5.50 1.81 17.80
CA GLN A 137 -6.48 2.88 17.99
C GLN A 137 -7.63 2.84 16.97
N VAL A 138 -7.35 2.37 15.76
CA VAL A 138 -8.34 2.26 14.68
C VAL A 138 -8.93 0.85 14.56
N LEU A 139 -8.24 -0.18 15.03
CA LEU A 139 -8.69 -1.57 14.98
C LEU A 139 -9.65 -1.91 16.13
N ASP A 140 -9.46 -1.36 17.33
CA ASP A 140 -10.32 -1.64 18.47
C ASP A 140 -11.79 -1.23 18.21
N PRO A 141 -12.09 -0.01 17.72
CA PRO A 141 -13.46 0.40 17.42
C PRO A 141 -14.11 -0.46 16.33
N LEU A 142 -13.34 -0.87 15.31
CA LEU A 142 -13.85 -1.77 14.27
C LEU A 142 -14.11 -3.18 14.81
N SER A 143 -13.33 -3.62 15.79
CA SER A 143 -13.46 -4.93 16.40
C SER A 143 -14.75 -5.10 17.20
N GLU A 144 -15.14 -4.06 17.92
CA GLU A 144 -16.44 -4.01 18.60
C GLU A 144 -17.62 -4.19 17.62
N LEU A 145 -17.49 -3.65 16.39
CA LEU A 145 -18.57 -3.69 15.41
C LEU A 145 -18.88 -5.09 14.86
N PHE A 146 -17.92 -6.01 14.79
CA PHE A 146 -18.16 -7.36 14.30
C PHE A 146 -18.33 -8.40 15.42
N GLN A 147 -17.85 -8.14 16.64
CA GLN A 147 -18.04 -9.03 17.79
C GLN A 147 -19.52 -9.16 18.22
N GLU A 148 -20.39 -8.18 17.92
CA GLU A 148 -21.84 -8.31 18.10
C GLU A 148 -22.42 -9.57 17.42
N LYS A 149 -21.79 -10.05 16.34
CA LYS A 149 -22.24 -11.24 15.60
C LYS A 149 -21.97 -12.56 16.32
N HIS A 150 -21.04 -12.61 17.28
CA HIS A 150 -20.69 -13.84 18.01
C HIS A 150 -21.42 -14.01 19.35
N LYS A 151 -22.18 -13.01 19.81
CA LYS A 151 -22.93 -13.03 21.08
C LYS A 151 -24.42 -13.37 20.96
N GLN A 152 -24.92 -13.79 19.79
CA GLN A 152 -26.26 -14.37 19.70
C GLN A 152 -26.19 -15.91 19.84
N PRO A 153 -26.43 -16.49 21.03
CA PRO A 153 -26.77 -17.89 21.12
C PRO A 153 -28.16 -18.10 20.51
N ARG A 154 -28.26 -19.13 19.66
CA ARG A 154 -29.56 -19.70 19.26
C ARG A 154 -30.28 -20.30 20.45
#